data_AF-A0A1C6QC08-F1
#
_entry.id   AF-A0A1C6QC08-F1
#
_cell.length_a   1.000
_cell.length_b   1.000
_cell.length_c   1.000
_cell.angle_alpha   90.00
_cell.angle_beta   90.00
_cell.angle_gamma   90.00
#
_symmetry.space_group_name_H-M   'P 1'
#
loop_
_entity.id
_entity.type
_entity.pdbx_description
1 polymer ?
#
loop_
_entity_poly.entity_id
_entity_poly.type
_entity_poly.pdbx_seq_one_letter_code
_entity_poly.pdbx_strand_id
1 'polypeptide(L)'
;MIFRRYVRAGGPAPYGALPLAGPAGREQGVRGKSPSLRTGGGGILVRVLLTVTTTGTPERPATDLGFLLHKHPDGCQAFSTSHGTAHVFYPEAEPGRCTAALLLEVDPVALVRRSKGPGGSPDPTHASYVNDRPYAATSLLAVALARVFSSALSGRCKAMPERAAQPLPLRIEVPSLSARGGPELVRALFAPLGWTVTATPVPLDERFPEWGDSRCVDLVLEGTEHTLGQALRHLYVLMPVLDDAKHYWVSPDEVDKLLRAGEGWLAAHPEQQVIVGRYLSHRGALARTALERLALERLAESDGTGIEEIDNAVDEATDTEEKPMPLAVARREAITGALRESGAARVVDLGCGQGQLVQALLKDPRFTRIAGVDVSTRAIRVKRGGCGWTGWASGRRRG
;
A
#
# COMPACT_ATOMS: atom_id res chain seq x y z
N MET A 1 22.90 12.75 8.74
CA MET A 1 23.21 14.15 8.38
C MET A 1 22.58 14.62 7.03
N ILE A 2 21.54 13.93 6.54
CA ILE A 2 20.99 14.06 5.17
C ILE A 2 20.05 15.26 4.98
N PHE A 3 19.44 15.79 6.05
CA PHE A 3 18.50 16.92 5.97
C PHE A 3 19.13 18.31 5.84
N ARG A 4 20.45 18.47 6.04
CA ARG A 4 21.09 19.80 5.98
C ARG A 4 21.26 20.35 4.56
N ARG A 5 21.09 19.54 3.52
CA ARG A 5 21.30 19.96 2.13
C ARG A 5 20.07 20.60 1.47
N TYR A 6 18.86 20.35 1.99
CA TYR A 6 17.62 20.84 1.38
C TYR A 6 17.07 22.16 1.97
N VAL A 7 17.74 22.76 2.97
CA VAL A 7 17.26 23.99 3.65
C VAL A 7 18.24 25.17 3.58
N ARG A 8 19.35 25.07 2.84
CA ARG A 8 20.35 26.15 2.74
C ARG A 8 20.42 26.77 1.33
N ALA A 9 19.32 27.42 0.93
CA ALA A 9 19.34 28.46 -0.09
C ALA A 9 18.61 29.68 0.50
N GLY A 10 19.39 30.60 1.09
CA GLY A 10 18.89 31.76 1.83
C GLY A 10 19.89 32.21 2.89
N GLY A 11 21.03 32.75 2.44
CA GLY A 11 22.02 33.35 3.33
C GLY A 11 21.49 34.64 3.98
N PRO A 12 22.02 35.03 5.16
CA PRO A 12 21.52 36.17 5.91
C PRO A 12 22.22 37.47 5.47
N ALA A 13 21.47 38.56 5.41
CA ALA A 13 21.98 39.93 5.31
C ALA A 13 21.08 40.85 6.15
N PRO A 14 21.62 41.95 6.71
CA PRO A 14 21.57 42.19 8.14
C PRO A 14 20.62 43.32 8.58
N TYR A 15 20.41 43.39 9.89
CA TYR A 15 19.78 44.52 10.59
C TYR A 15 20.47 45.86 10.27
N GLY A 16 19.68 46.90 9.98
CA GLY A 16 20.12 48.29 9.98
C GLY A 16 19.04 49.32 9.60
N ALA A 17 18.65 50.13 10.59
CA ALA A 17 18.10 51.49 10.53
C ALA A 17 16.60 51.75 10.14
N LEU A 18 15.86 52.25 11.15
CA LEU A 18 14.70 53.19 11.10
C LEU A 18 15.11 54.54 10.43
N PRO A 19 14.24 55.56 10.13
CA PRO A 19 12.87 55.85 10.67
C PRO A 19 11.80 56.55 9.74
N LEU A 20 10.54 56.58 10.25
CA LEU A 20 9.51 57.66 10.31
C LEU A 20 8.64 58.16 9.11
N ALA A 21 7.37 58.45 9.49
CA ALA A 21 6.26 59.22 8.86
C ALA A 21 5.46 58.53 7.72
N GLY A 22 4.12 58.51 7.64
CA GLY A 22 2.99 59.25 8.23
C GLY A 22 1.65 58.61 7.78
N PRO A 23 0.46 59.19 8.07
CA PRO A 23 -0.71 58.41 8.52
C PRO A 23 -1.82 58.12 7.49
N ALA A 24 -2.58 57.07 7.82
CA ALA A 24 -4.02 56.87 7.66
C ALA A 24 -4.70 57.14 6.30
N GLY A 25 -5.04 56.05 5.60
CA GLY A 25 -6.12 55.99 4.61
C GLY A 25 -6.95 54.73 4.83
N ARG A 26 -8.23 54.89 5.20
CA ARG A 26 -9.25 53.84 5.20
C ARG A 26 -9.59 53.50 3.75
N GLU A 27 -9.69 52.22 3.40
CA GLU A 27 -10.89 51.64 2.76
C GLU A 27 -10.81 50.11 2.57
N GLN A 28 -11.79 49.45 3.19
CA GLN A 28 -12.55 48.26 2.77
C GLN A 28 -11.82 47.13 2.00
N GLY A 29 -11.41 46.10 2.75
CA GLY A 29 -10.97 44.80 2.23
C GLY A 29 -11.78 43.65 2.81
N VAL A 30 -12.36 42.86 1.90
CA VAL A 30 -13.24 41.70 2.09
C VAL A 30 -12.70 40.69 3.12
N ARG A 31 -13.57 40.21 4.02
CA ARG A 31 -13.28 39.14 5.00
C ARG A 31 -13.04 37.80 4.29
N GLY A 32 -11.78 37.49 3.98
CA GLY A 32 -11.32 36.12 3.80
C GLY A 32 -10.93 35.52 5.16
N LYS A 33 -11.68 34.54 5.65
CA LYS A 33 -11.29 33.75 6.83
C LYS A 33 -10.05 32.93 6.48
N SER A 34 -8.88 33.32 6.97
CA SER A 34 -7.71 32.45 7.02
C SER A 34 -8.01 31.28 7.97
N PRO A 35 -7.89 30.01 7.54
CA PRO A 35 -7.96 28.90 8.49
C PRO A 35 -6.65 28.90 9.28
N SER A 36 -6.76 29.31 10.55
CA SER A 36 -5.70 29.16 11.55
C SER A 36 -5.34 27.67 11.68
N LEU A 37 -4.11 27.31 11.30
CA LEU A 37 -3.50 26.03 11.65
C LEU A 37 -3.42 25.94 13.18
N ARG A 38 -4.39 25.25 13.78
CA ARG A 38 -4.31 24.86 15.19
C ARG A 38 -3.25 23.77 15.31
N THR A 39 -2.08 24.13 15.83
CA THR A 39 -1.10 23.18 16.35
C THR A 39 -1.65 22.52 17.60
N GLY A 40 -2.37 21.42 17.43
CA GLY A 40 -2.78 20.54 18.52
C GLY A 40 -1.75 19.43 18.73
N GLY A 41 -1.16 19.37 19.94
CA GLY A 41 -0.48 18.20 20.51
C GLY A 41 0.76 17.69 19.78
N GLY A 42 1.95 18.06 20.26
CA GLY A 42 3.23 17.59 19.74
C GLY A 42 3.45 16.09 19.91
N GLY A 43 3.03 15.30 18.92
CA GLY A 43 3.56 13.96 18.67
C GLY A 43 4.82 14.06 17.81
N ILE A 44 5.81 13.20 18.04
CA ILE A 44 6.96 13.05 17.14
C ILE A 44 6.43 12.40 15.85
N LEU A 45 6.12 13.22 14.85
CA LEU A 45 5.79 12.74 13.51
C LEU A 45 7.08 12.39 12.77
N VAL A 46 7.06 11.23 12.15
CA VAL A 46 8.22 10.70 11.44
C VAL A 46 7.97 10.77 9.94
N ARG A 47 8.98 11.17 9.17
CA ARG A 47 8.86 11.48 7.75
C ARG A 47 9.62 10.47 6.89
N VAL A 48 8.89 9.86 5.96
CA VAL A 48 9.42 8.93 4.96
C VAL A 48 9.19 9.52 3.57
N LEU A 49 10.20 9.48 2.70
CA LEU A 49 10.17 10.17 1.41
C LEU A 49 10.29 9.19 0.24
N LEU A 50 9.57 9.48 -0.84
CA LEU A 50 9.81 8.95 -2.18
C LEU A 50 9.79 10.12 -3.15
N THR A 51 10.72 10.14 -4.11
CA THR A 51 10.70 11.12 -5.19
C THR A 51 10.69 10.45 -6.55
N VAL A 52 9.92 11.00 -7.49
CA VAL A 52 9.91 10.62 -8.89
C VAL A 52 10.36 11.82 -9.70
N THR A 53 11.48 11.69 -10.40
CA THR A 53 12.05 12.71 -11.27
C THR A 53 11.92 12.27 -12.72
N THR A 54 11.61 13.20 -13.61
CA THR A 54 11.75 13.03 -15.05
C THR A 54 12.38 14.26 -15.70
N THR A 55 12.89 14.09 -16.92
CA THR A 55 13.47 15.15 -17.75
C THR A 55 12.65 15.32 -19.02
N GLY A 56 12.57 16.55 -19.52
CA GLY A 56 11.70 16.93 -20.64
C GLY A 56 12.45 17.36 -21.88
N THR A 57 11.75 17.34 -23.00
CA THR A 57 12.13 18.02 -24.25
C THR A 57 11.14 19.15 -24.53
N PRO A 58 11.40 20.05 -25.50
CA PRO A 58 10.44 21.10 -25.87
C PRO A 58 9.04 20.58 -26.24
N GLU A 59 8.96 19.40 -26.87
CA GLU A 59 7.71 18.76 -27.29
C GLU A 59 7.03 17.98 -26.15
N ARG A 60 7.79 17.63 -25.11
CA ARG A 60 7.38 16.75 -24.00
C ARG A 60 7.97 17.28 -22.69
N PRO A 61 7.46 18.39 -22.16
CA PRO A 61 8.05 19.03 -21.01
C PRO A 61 7.96 18.12 -19.77
N ALA A 62 8.95 18.20 -18.88
CA ALA A 62 8.97 17.38 -17.67
C ALA A 62 7.77 17.66 -16.75
N THR A 63 7.18 18.87 -16.85
CA THR A 63 5.97 19.28 -16.13
C THR A 63 4.74 18.43 -16.48
N ASP A 64 4.75 17.67 -17.58
CA ASP A 64 3.74 16.64 -17.87
C ASP A 64 3.55 15.67 -16.70
N LEU A 65 4.61 15.45 -15.91
CA LEU A 65 4.57 14.63 -14.69
C LEU A 65 3.42 15.03 -13.73
N GLY A 66 3.06 16.32 -13.68
CA GLY A 66 1.93 16.81 -12.91
C GLY A 66 0.59 16.23 -13.37
N PHE A 67 0.36 16.24 -14.68
CA PHE A 67 -0.84 15.64 -15.28
C PHE A 67 -0.85 14.12 -15.11
N LEU A 68 0.30 13.47 -15.35
CA LEU A 68 0.41 12.02 -15.23
C LEU A 68 0.17 11.51 -13.80
N LEU A 69 0.61 12.26 -12.77
CA LEU A 69 0.35 11.95 -11.36
C LEU A 69 -1.02 12.45 -10.85
N HIS A 70 -1.74 13.23 -11.66
CA HIS A 70 -2.96 13.94 -11.25
C HIS A 70 -2.72 14.82 -10.01
N LYS A 71 -1.57 15.51 -9.99
CA LYS A 71 -1.16 16.44 -8.92
C LYS A 71 -0.55 17.68 -9.56
N HIS A 72 -1.13 18.84 -9.29
CA HIS A 72 -0.65 20.08 -9.86
C HIS A 72 0.64 20.53 -9.16
N PRO A 73 1.69 20.95 -9.90
CA PRO A 73 2.97 21.37 -9.31
C PRO A 73 2.86 22.50 -8.27
N ASP A 74 1.99 23.49 -8.55
CA ASP A 74 1.75 24.61 -7.63
C ASP A 74 0.96 24.24 -6.36
N GLY A 75 0.48 22.99 -6.26
CA GLY A 75 -0.36 22.53 -5.16
C GLY A 75 0.36 21.58 -4.22
N CYS A 76 0.54 21.99 -2.96
CA CYS A 76 0.86 21.06 -1.88
C CYS A 76 -0.44 20.40 -1.38
N GLN A 77 -0.56 19.08 -1.49
CA GLN A 77 -1.77 18.34 -1.12
C GLN A 77 -1.49 17.36 0.01
N ALA A 78 -2.42 17.24 0.95
CA ALA A 78 -2.34 16.31 2.07
C ALA A 78 -3.49 15.30 2.03
N PHE A 79 -3.18 14.03 2.29
CA PHE A 79 -4.11 12.91 2.25
C PHE A 79 -4.05 12.14 3.56
N SER A 80 -5.21 11.92 4.18
CA SER A 80 -5.29 11.05 5.35
C SER A 80 -5.08 9.59 4.95
N THR A 81 -4.26 8.87 5.71
CA THR A 81 -4.02 7.44 5.56
C THR A 81 -4.32 6.73 6.88
N SER A 82 -4.39 5.40 6.85
CA SER A 82 -4.64 4.59 8.06
C SER A 82 -3.55 4.72 9.13
N HIS A 83 -2.34 5.19 8.76
CA HIS A 83 -1.16 5.23 9.62
C HIS A 83 -0.52 6.61 9.74
N GLY A 84 -1.18 7.67 9.23
CA GLY A 84 -0.64 9.03 9.24
C GLY A 84 -1.14 9.87 8.07
N THR A 85 -0.36 10.87 7.67
CA THR A 85 -0.70 11.81 6.58
C THR A 85 0.31 11.71 5.45
N ALA A 86 -0.15 11.51 4.23
CA ALA A 86 0.69 11.56 3.04
C ALA A 86 0.60 12.94 2.39
N HIS A 87 1.74 13.55 2.11
CA HIS A 87 1.85 14.85 1.45
C HIS A 87 2.44 14.68 0.06
N VAL A 88 1.90 15.41 -0.91
CA VAL A 88 2.47 15.53 -2.25
C VAL A 88 2.81 16.97 -2.53
N PHE A 89 4.02 17.18 -3.04
CA PHE A 89 4.51 18.48 -3.49
C PHE A 89 5.60 18.28 -4.54
N TYR A 90 5.98 19.36 -5.22
CA TYR A 90 6.98 19.36 -6.27
C TYR A 90 8.17 20.22 -5.86
N PRO A 91 9.27 19.63 -5.36
CA PRO A 91 10.48 20.39 -5.05
C PRO A 91 11.11 21.07 -6.28
N GLU A 92 10.81 20.59 -7.49
CA GLU A 92 11.26 21.17 -8.75
C GLU A 92 10.20 20.90 -9.83
N ALA A 93 9.83 21.91 -10.59
CA ALA A 93 8.80 21.82 -11.63
C ALA A 93 9.13 22.74 -12.81
N GLU A 94 10.20 22.40 -13.53
CA GLU A 94 10.64 23.13 -14.71
C GLU A 94 10.42 22.28 -15.98
N PRO A 95 10.28 22.90 -17.16
CA PRO A 95 10.12 22.15 -18.41
C PRO A 95 11.25 21.15 -18.70
N GLY A 96 12.48 21.45 -18.28
CA GLY A 96 13.64 20.57 -18.46
C GLY A 96 13.73 19.44 -17.43
N ARG A 97 13.29 19.67 -16.20
CA ARG A 97 13.34 18.70 -15.10
C ARG A 97 12.19 18.94 -14.12
N CYS A 98 11.50 17.86 -13.77
CA CYS A 98 10.38 17.91 -12.84
C CYS A 98 10.51 16.77 -11.83
N THR A 99 10.38 17.10 -10.55
CA THR A 99 10.47 16.17 -9.44
C THR A 99 9.20 16.26 -8.61
N ALA A 100 8.47 15.16 -8.51
CA ALA A 100 7.37 14.99 -7.57
C ALA A 100 7.87 14.27 -6.31
N ALA A 101 7.42 14.71 -5.14
CA ALA A 101 7.72 14.10 -3.85
C ALA A 101 6.45 13.58 -3.18
N LEU A 102 6.51 12.35 -2.67
CA LEU A 102 5.55 11.76 -1.74
C LEU A 102 6.19 11.65 -0.37
N LEU A 103 5.69 12.40 0.60
CA LEU A 103 6.17 12.40 1.97
C LEU A 103 5.11 11.81 2.90
N LEU A 104 5.39 10.66 3.50
CA LEU A 104 4.51 10.06 4.48
C LEU A 104 4.95 10.49 5.89
N GLU A 105 4.07 11.22 6.58
CA GLU A 105 4.17 11.47 8.01
C GLU A 105 3.46 10.36 8.78
N VAL A 106 4.22 9.48 9.43
CA VAL A 106 3.69 8.34 10.21
C VAL A 106 3.47 8.77 11.66
N ASP A 107 2.32 8.40 12.22
CA ASP A 107 2.05 8.50 13.66
C ASP A 107 2.44 7.17 14.34
N PRO A 108 3.58 7.12 15.05
CA PRO A 108 4.03 5.89 15.70
C PRO A 108 3.07 5.42 16.81
N VAL A 109 2.37 6.34 17.49
CA VAL A 109 1.45 5.99 18.58
C VAL A 109 0.16 5.39 18.01
N ALA A 110 -0.37 5.96 16.93
CA ALA A 110 -1.54 5.41 16.24
C ALA A 110 -1.23 4.01 15.65
N LEU A 111 -0.04 3.81 15.10
CA LEU A 111 0.41 2.52 14.56
C LEU A 111 0.35 1.41 15.62
N VAL A 112 0.86 1.67 16.83
CA VAL A 112 0.83 0.71 17.95
C VAL A 112 -0.57 0.46 18.47
N ARG A 113 -1.39 1.52 18.60
CA ARG A 113 -2.77 1.39 19.08
C ARG A 113 -3.64 0.55 18.14
N ARG A 114 -3.43 0.67 16.82
CA ARG A 114 -4.21 -0.07 15.81
C ARG A 114 -3.74 -1.50 15.58
N SER A 115 -2.47 -1.83 15.87
CA SER A 115 -2.01 -3.22 15.90
C SER A 115 -2.70 -4.06 17.00
N LYS A 116 -3.40 -3.41 17.94
CA LYS A 116 -4.22 -4.03 19.00
C LYS A 116 -5.66 -4.16 18.51
N GLY A 117 -5.96 -5.23 17.77
CA GLY A 117 -7.34 -5.56 17.39
C GLY A 117 -8.22 -5.88 18.62
N PRO A 118 -9.56 -5.91 18.48
CA PRO A 118 -10.45 -6.24 19.58
C PRO A 118 -10.25 -7.72 19.95
N GLY A 119 -9.57 -7.98 21.06
CA GLY A 119 -9.29 -9.32 21.60
C GLY A 119 -7.82 -9.77 21.55
N GLY A 120 -6.89 -8.93 21.10
CA GLY A 120 -5.46 -9.22 21.24
C GLY A 120 -4.99 -8.96 22.68
N SER A 121 -4.57 -9.99 23.42
CA SER A 121 -3.87 -9.79 24.69
C SER A 121 -2.62 -8.93 24.46
N PRO A 122 -2.30 -7.98 25.35
CA PRO A 122 -1.13 -7.12 25.17
C PRO A 122 0.10 -8.00 25.08
N ASP A 123 0.84 -7.92 23.96
CA ASP A 123 2.26 -8.28 24.00
C ASP A 123 2.99 -7.06 24.57
N PRO A 124 3.47 -7.11 25.83
CA PRO A 124 4.00 -5.95 26.53
C PRO A 124 5.46 -5.67 26.14
N THR A 125 5.85 -6.00 24.92
CA THR A 125 7.24 -5.90 24.46
C THR A 125 7.58 -4.48 24.03
N HIS A 126 8.70 -3.93 24.53
CA HIS A 126 9.24 -2.61 24.15
C HIS A 126 9.38 -2.45 22.62
N ALA A 127 9.61 -3.55 21.89
CA ALA A 127 9.70 -3.61 20.43
C ALA A 127 8.44 -3.08 19.71
N SER A 128 7.28 -3.11 20.35
CA SER A 128 6.06 -2.52 19.79
C SER A 128 6.12 -1.00 19.76
N TYR A 129 6.76 -0.35 20.74
CA TYR A 129 6.82 1.11 20.86
C TYR A 129 8.08 1.73 20.26
N VAL A 130 9.18 0.98 20.22
CA VAL A 130 10.44 1.39 19.59
C VAL A 130 10.73 0.42 18.45
N ASN A 131 10.38 0.83 17.23
CA ASN A 131 10.72 0.12 16.01
C ASN A 131 11.02 1.11 14.88
N ASP A 132 11.63 0.58 13.82
CA ASP A 132 12.07 1.28 12.61
C ASP A 132 10.92 1.64 11.66
N ARG A 133 9.76 0.99 11.76
CA ARG A 133 8.64 1.16 10.81
C ARG A 133 8.21 2.59 10.51
N PRO A 134 8.03 3.48 11.51
CA PRO A 134 7.63 4.84 11.20
C PRO A 134 8.77 5.65 10.56
N TYR A 135 10.02 5.18 10.68
CA TYR A 135 11.25 5.87 10.22
C TYR A 135 11.82 5.35 8.89
N ALA A 136 11.34 4.21 8.40
CA ALA A 136 11.80 3.58 7.16
C ALA A 136 10.71 3.57 6.08
N ALA A 137 11.13 3.61 4.82
CA ALA A 137 10.27 3.29 3.69
C ALA A 137 9.90 1.81 3.73
N THR A 138 8.68 1.53 4.15
CA THR A 138 8.12 0.18 4.36
C THR A 138 6.89 -0.01 3.48
N SER A 139 6.18 -1.13 3.68
CA SER A 139 4.85 -1.36 3.09
C SER A 139 3.84 -0.22 3.36
N LEU A 140 4.03 0.60 4.40
CA LEU A 140 3.21 1.80 4.65
C LEU A 140 3.32 2.84 3.53
N LEU A 141 4.52 3.04 2.98
CA LEU A 141 4.75 3.95 1.86
C LEU A 141 4.11 3.43 0.58
N ALA A 142 4.11 2.11 0.36
CA ALA A 142 3.41 1.49 -0.77
C ALA A 142 1.90 1.74 -0.71
N VAL A 143 1.29 1.65 0.48
CA VAL A 143 -0.13 1.96 0.69
C VAL A 143 -0.42 3.44 0.43
N ALA A 144 0.44 4.34 0.92
CA ALA A 144 0.31 5.77 0.66
C ALA A 144 0.42 6.07 -0.85
N LEU A 145 1.38 5.46 -1.54
CA LEU A 145 1.57 5.57 -2.98
C LEU A 145 0.32 5.13 -3.75
N ALA A 146 -0.25 3.97 -3.42
CA ALA A 146 -1.46 3.48 -4.07
C ALA A 146 -2.69 4.37 -3.81
N ARG A 147 -2.80 4.95 -2.60
CA ARG A 147 -3.91 5.85 -2.25
C ARG A 147 -3.85 7.19 -2.98
N VAL A 148 -2.64 7.75 -3.10
CA VAL A 148 -2.40 9.11 -3.59
C VAL A 148 -2.30 9.15 -5.12
N PHE A 149 -1.70 8.13 -5.72
CA PHE A 149 -1.44 8.04 -7.16
C PHE A 149 -2.28 6.94 -7.84
N SER A 150 -3.47 6.62 -7.31
CA SER A 150 -4.31 5.52 -7.82
C SER A 150 -4.58 5.59 -9.33
N SER A 151 -4.92 6.77 -9.87
CA SER A 151 -5.13 6.95 -11.32
C SER A 151 -3.88 6.67 -12.14
N ALA A 152 -2.73 7.19 -11.70
CA ALA A 152 -1.44 6.98 -12.36
C ALA A 152 -0.99 5.52 -12.27
N LEU A 153 -1.21 4.88 -11.12
CA LEU A 153 -0.93 3.45 -10.89
C LEU A 153 -1.73 2.57 -11.87
N SER A 154 -2.97 2.95 -12.17
CA SER A 154 -3.81 2.30 -13.19
C SER A 154 -3.42 2.63 -14.64
N GLY A 155 -2.38 3.43 -14.87
CA GLY A 155 -1.97 3.86 -16.20
C GLY A 155 -2.92 4.86 -16.88
N ARG A 156 -3.89 5.42 -16.14
CA ARG A 156 -4.93 6.30 -16.70
C ARG A 156 -4.56 7.77 -16.55
N CYS A 157 -4.57 8.52 -17.65
CA CYS A 157 -4.51 9.98 -17.65
C CYS A 157 -5.49 10.55 -18.69
N LYS A 158 -6.61 11.13 -18.25
CA LYS A 158 -7.62 11.69 -19.16
C LYS A 158 -7.11 12.92 -19.93
N ALA A 159 -6.27 13.73 -19.28
CA ALA A 159 -5.73 14.95 -19.88
C ALA A 159 -4.65 14.66 -20.93
N MET A 160 -3.87 13.59 -20.75
CA MET A 160 -2.74 13.24 -21.60
C MET A 160 -2.64 11.71 -21.80
N PRO A 161 -3.62 11.08 -22.47
CA PRO A 161 -3.68 9.62 -22.58
C PRO A 161 -2.50 9.05 -23.37
N GLU A 162 -2.13 9.68 -24.48
CA GLU A 162 -0.99 9.26 -25.30
C GLU A 162 0.33 9.35 -24.52
N ARG A 163 0.48 10.37 -23.67
CA ARG A 163 1.69 10.54 -22.86
C ARG A 163 1.79 9.48 -21.76
N ALA A 164 0.66 9.11 -21.14
CA ALA A 164 0.64 8.08 -20.10
C ALA A 164 0.98 6.68 -20.62
N ALA A 165 0.69 6.41 -21.90
CA ALA A 165 1.04 5.15 -22.57
C ALA A 165 2.51 5.08 -23.03
N GLN A 166 3.25 6.20 -22.98
CA GLN A 166 4.64 6.25 -23.46
C GLN A 166 5.65 6.10 -22.31
N PRO A 167 6.83 5.50 -22.58
CA PRO A 167 7.92 5.51 -21.64
C PRO A 167 8.41 6.91 -21.28
N LEU A 168 8.92 7.05 -20.05
CA LEU A 168 9.56 8.27 -19.56
C LEU A 168 10.99 7.97 -19.08
N PRO A 169 11.93 8.91 -19.24
CA PRO A 169 13.17 8.88 -18.48
C PRO A 169 12.81 9.13 -17.01
N LEU A 170 12.93 8.10 -16.18
CA LEU A 170 12.54 8.12 -14.79
C LEU A 170 13.76 7.90 -13.90
N ARG A 171 13.86 8.74 -12.87
CA ARG A 171 14.73 8.54 -11.73
C ARG A 171 13.90 8.54 -10.45
N ILE A 172 13.88 7.42 -9.75
CA ILE A 172 13.13 7.23 -8.51
C ILE A 172 14.11 7.11 -7.35
N GLU A 173 13.87 7.86 -6.28
CA GLU A 173 14.68 7.78 -5.07
C GLU A 173 13.79 7.44 -3.88
N VAL A 174 14.22 6.44 -3.11
CA VAL A 174 13.56 6.01 -1.88
C VAL A 174 14.63 5.89 -0.78
N PRO A 175 14.90 6.99 -0.05
CA PRO A 175 15.82 6.94 1.08
C PRO A 175 15.29 6.06 2.21
N SER A 176 16.19 5.43 2.94
CA SER A 176 15.87 4.57 4.09
C SER A 176 14.84 3.46 3.79
N LEU A 177 14.94 2.81 2.63
CA LEU A 177 14.10 1.68 2.24
C LEU A 177 14.41 0.44 3.08
N SER A 178 13.40 -0.09 3.78
CA SER A 178 13.48 -1.38 4.48
C SER A 178 13.72 -2.49 3.47
N ALA A 179 14.87 -3.16 3.56
CA ALA A 179 15.30 -4.20 2.64
C ALA A 179 15.78 -5.44 3.41
N ARG A 180 14.83 -6.27 3.87
CA ARG A 180 15.10 -7.57 4.49
C ARG A 180 15.63 -8.55 3.44
N GLY A 181 16.94 -8.62 3.30
CA GLY A 181 17.60 -9.32 2.18
C GLY A 181 18.72 -8.48 1.56
N GLY A 182 18.87 -7.23 2.03
CA GLY A 182 19.99 -6.37 1.69
C GLY A 182 19.94 -5.85 0.26
N PRO A 183 21.01 -5.17 -0.17
CA PRO A 183 21.06 -4.53 -1.50
C PRO A 183 21.04 -5.55 -2.65
N GLU A 184 21.47 -6.80 -2.42
CA GLU A 184 21.41 -7.85 -3.45
C GLU A 184 19.99 -8.26 -3.80
N LEU A 185 19.10 -8.38 -2.80
CA LEU A 185 17.70 -8.64 -3.09
C LEU A 185 17.05 -7.48 -3.84
N VAL A 186 17.40 -6.24 -3.49
CA VAL A 186 16.91 -5.05 -4.21
C VAL A 186 17.32 -5.10 -5.68
N ARG A 187 18.59 -5.43 -5.96
CA ARG A 187 19.08 -5.64 -7.33
C ARG A 187 18.33 -6.79 -8.03
N ALA A 188 18.17 -7.94 -7.38
CA ALA A 188 17.50 -9.11 -7.94
C ALA A 188 16.01 -8.84 -8.27
N LEU A 189 15.35 -7.93 -7.55
CA LEU A 189 13.95 -7.58 -7.78
C LEU A 189 13.75 -6.49 -8.84
N PHE A 190 14.65 -5.52 -8.96
CA PHE A 190 14.46 -4.38 -9.87
C PHE A 190 15.27 -4.48 -11.17
N ALA A 191 16.47 -5.06 -11.15
CA ALA A 191 17.30 -5.13 -12.35
C ALA A 191 16.66 -5.96 -13.50
N PRO A 192 16.01 -7.13 -13.24
CA PRO A 192 15.35 -7.89 -14.30
C PRO A 192 14.18 -7.15 -14.96
N LEU A 193 13.66 -6.11 -14.30
CA LEU A 193 12.60 -5.26 -14.84
C LEU A 193 13.13 -4.18 -15.78
N GLY A 194 14.44 -4.05 -15.99
CA GLY A 194 15.04 -3.02 -16.86
C GLY A 194 15.54 -1.78 -16.12
N TRP A 195 15.56 -1.79 -14.78
CA TRP A 195 16.11 -0.68 -14.01
C TRP A 195 17.63 -0.78 -13.86
N THR A 196 18.30 0.37 -13.99
CA THR A 196 19.61 0.57 -13.37
C THR A 196 19.41 0.81 -11.89
N VAL A 197 19.94 -0.08 -11.05
CA VAL A 197 19.68 -0.10 -9.60
C VAL A 197 20.93 0.31 -8.83
N THR A 198 20.83 1.39 -8.05
CA THR A 198 21.77 1.70 -6.98
C THR A 198 21.08 1.45 -5.64
N ALA A 199 21.63 0.56 -4.84
CA ALA A 199 21.14 0.25 -3.50
C ALA A 199 22.33 0.34 -2.52
N THR A 200 22.45 1.48 -1.85
CA THR A 200 23.54 1.77 -0.92
C THR A 200 23.11 1.40 0.49
N PRO A 201 23.80 0.46 1.18
CA PRO A 201 23.50 0.16 2.58
C PRO A 201 23.64 1.40 3.47
N VAL A 202 22.70 1.57 4.40
CA VAL A 202 22.76 2.63 5.40
C VAL A 202 23.40 2.05 6.67
N PRO A 203 24.50 2.63 7.20
CA PRO A 203 25.14 2.14 8.42
C PRO A 203 24.21 2.24 9.63
N LEU A 204 24.32 1.32 10.60
CA LEU A 204 23.52 1.38 11.83
C LEU A 204 23.80 2.64 12.65
N ASP A 205 25.07 3.01 12.81
CA ASP A 205 25.50 4.29 13.38
C ASP A 205 26.83 4.69 12.71
N GLU A 206 26.89 5.91 12.15
CA GLU A 206 28.10 6.44 11.51
C GLU A 206 29.31 6.53 12.49
N ARG A 207 29.06 6.58 13.80
CA ARG A 207 30.10 6.66 14.85
C ARG A 207 30.58 5.29 15.33
N PHE A 208 29.85 4.23 15.03
CA PHE A 208 30.21 2.85 15.39
C PHE A 208 30.16 1.94 14.15
N PRO A 209 31.11 2.11 13.19
CA PRO A 209 31.11 1.34 11.94
C PRO A 209 31.17 -0.18 12.15
N GLU A 210 31.74 -0.63 13.27
CA GLU A 210 31.84 -2.04 13.65
C GLU A 210 30.47 -2.71 13.90
N TRP A 211 29.39 -1.93 14.08
CA TRP A 211 28.03 -2.48 14.17
C TRP A 211 27.49 -2.91 12.80
N GLY A 212 28.13 -2.47 11.72
CA GLY A 212 27.78 -2.81 10.35
C GLY A 212 26.54 -2.06 9.85
N ASP A 213 25.98 -2.60 8.76
CA ASP A 213 24.86 -1.98 8.06
C ASP A 213 23.52 -2.23 8.75
N SER A 214 22.64 -1.25 8.65
CA SER A 214 21.24 -1.39 9.04
C SER A 214 20.47 -2.25 8.04
N ARG A 215 19.19 -2.48 8.33
CA ARG A 215 18.27 -3.14 7.39
C ARG A 215 17.80 -2.22 6.26
N CYS A 216 18.22 -0.96 6.28
CA CYS A 216 17.80 0.04 5.31
C CYS A 216 18.84 0.21 4.22
N VAL A 217 18.37 0.51 3.01
CA VAL A 217 19.19 0.96 1.90
C VAL A 217 18.67 2.30 1.39
N ASP A 218 19.56 3.12 0.86
CA ASP A 218 19.18 4.22 -0.01
C ASP A 218 19.04 3.69 -1.44
N LEU A 219 17.81 3.66 -1.94
CA LEU A 219 17.48 3.17 -3.27
C LEU A 219 17.43 4.31 -4.28
N VAL A 220 18.09 4.12 -5.41
CA VAL A 220 17.91 4.89 -6.64
C VAL A 220 17.65 3.92 -7.80
N LEU A 221 16.57 4.16 -8.53
CA LEU A 221 16.23 3.46 -9.77
C LEU A 221 16.26 4.43 -10.93
N GLU A 222 16.95 4.07 -12.01
CA GLU A 222 17.02 4.86 -13.24
C GLU A 222 16.67 3.99 -14.44
N GLY A 223 15.82 4.51 -15.33
CA GLY A 223 15.38 3.76 -16.50
C GLY A 223 14.58 4.64 -17.47
N THR A 224 14.57 4.25 -18.75
CA THR A 224 13.88 4.97 -19.84
C THR A 224 12.79 4.15 -20.51
N GLU A 225 12.65 2.88 -20.12
CA GLU A 225 11.80 1.89 -20.80
C GLU A 225 10.39 1.82 -20.22
N HIS A 226 10.14 2.50 -19.10
CA HIS A 226 8.89 2.36 -18.34
C HIS A 226 7.97 3.56 -18.49
N THR A 227 6.69 3.28 -18.65
CA THR A 227 5.64 4.25 -18.34
C THR A 227 5.64 4.55 -16.84
N LEU A 228 5.12 5.72 -16.47
CA LEU A 228 4.96 6.08 -15.06
C LEU A 228 4.10 5.05 -14.30
N GLY A 229 3.03 4.55 -14.93
CA GLY A 229 2.15 3.56 -14.30
C GLY A 229 2.85 2.23 -14.02
N GLN A 230 3.71 1.74 -14.93
CA GLN A 230 4.54 0.55 -14.68
C GLN A 230 5.49 0.78 -13.52
N ALA A 231 6.21 1.91 -13.50
CA ALA A 231 7.15 2.23 -12.43
C ALA A 231 6.47 2.27 -11.04
N LEU A 232 5.29 2.90 -10.95
CA LEU A 232 4.51 2.92 -9.71
C LEU A 232 4.01 1.52 -9.30
N ARG A 233 3.63 0.67 -10.26
CA ARG A 233 3.23 -0.73 -9.99
C ARG A 233 4.39 -1.56 -9.46
N HIS A 234 5.59 -1.42 -10.04
CA HIS A 234 6.79 -2.09 -9.53
C HIS A 234 7.05 -1.71 -8.06
N LEU A 235 7.04 -0.41 -7.74
CA LEU A 235 7.21 0.07 -6.37
C LEU A 235 6.12 -0.46 -5.43
N TYR A 236 4.85 -0.41 -5.86
CA TYR A 236 3.71 -0.87 -5.08
C TYR A 236 3.82 -2.37 -4.70
N VAL A 237 4.29 -3.21 -5.62
CA VAL A 237 4.47 -4.65 -5.37
C VAL A 237 5.75 -4.95 -4.60
N LEU A 238 6.87 -4.34 -4.98
CA LEU A 238 8.20 -4.75 -4.51
C LEU A 238 8.60 -4.12 -3.16
N MET A 239 8.11 -2.93 -2.79
CA MET A 239 8.41 -2.37 -1.46
C MET A 239 7.90 -3.28 -0.32
N PRO A 240 6.66 -3.82 -0.36
CA PRO A 240 6.23 -4.79 0.65
C PRO A 240 7.01 -6.12 0.64
N VAL A 241 7.54 -6.54 -0.51
CA VAL A 241 8.38 -7.75 -0.65
C VAL A 241 9.75 -7.53 0.02
N LEU A 242 10.31 -6.35 -0.13
CA LEU A 242 11.56 -5.95 0.52
C LEU A 242 11.39 -5.79 2.04
N ASP A 243 10.26 -5.23 2.47
CA ASP A 243 9.94 -5.03 3.87
C ASP A 243 9.71 -6.36 4.62
N ASP A 244 9.11 -7.36 3.95
CA ASP A 244 8.81 -8.72 4.46
C ASP A 244 8.18 -8.73 5.87
N ALA A 245 7.34 -7.72 6.11
CA ALA A 245 6.71 -7.45 7.40
C ALA A 245 5.32 -6.84 7.18
N LYS A 246 4.42 -7.51 6.46
CA LYS A 246 3.02 -7.05 6.38
C LYS A 246 2.29 -7.35 7.70
N HIS A 247 1.61 -6.34 8.26
CA HIS A 247 0.92 -6.41 9.56
C HIS A 247 -0.60 -6.54 9.49
N TYR A 248 -1.15 -6.60 8.28
CA TYR A 248 -2.57 -6.82 8.07
C TYR A 248 -2.82 -8.27 7.62
N TRP A 249 -4.02 -8.76 7.92
CA TRP A 249 -4.46 -10.07 7.45
C TRP A 249 -4.53 -10.07 5.92
N VAL A 250 -3.71 -10.90 5.27
CA VAL A 250 -3.76 -11.14 3.84
C VAL A 250 -5.00 -11.99 3.51
N SER A 251 -5.98 -11.41 2.81
CA SER A 251 -7.18 -12.09 2.33
C SER A 251 -6.91 -12.74 0.95
N PRO A 252 -7.81 -13.61 0.46
CA PRO A 252 -7.73 -14.12 -0.91
C PRO A 252 -7.68 -13.00 -1.97
N ASP A 253 -8.33 -11.87 -1.74
CA ASP A 253 -8.36 -10.73 -2.68
C ASP A 253 -6.96 -10.11 -2.89
N GLU A 254 -6.02 -10.30 -1.96
CA GLU A 254 -4.63 -9.86 -2.14
C GLU A 254 -3.92 -10.61 -3.27
N VAL A 255 -4.37 -11.83 -3.61
CA VAL A 255 -3.89 -12.55 -4.80
C VAL A 255 -4.30 -11.80 -6.05
N ASP A 256 -5.58 -11.43 -6.16
CA ASP A 256 -6.08 -10.73 -7.35
C ASP A 256 -5.43 -9.34 -7.50
N LYS A 257 -5.19 -8.64 -6.38
CA LYS A 257 -4.43 -7.38 -6.38
C LYS A 257 -2.99 -7.56 -6.84
N LEU A 258 -2.31 -8.62 -6.39
CA LEU A 258 -0.95 -8.93 -6.81
C LEU A 258 -0.90 -9.20 -8.32
N LEU A 259 -1.81 -10.03 -8.83
CA LEU A 259 -1.85 -10.38 -10.25
C LEU A 259 -2.13 -9.15 -11.12
N ARG A 260 -3.11 -8.32 -10.75
CA ARG A 260 -3.41 -7.07 -11.47
C ARG A 260 -2.23 -6.09 -11.48
N ALA A 261 -1.55 -5.93 -10.35
CA ALA A 261 -0.37 -5.06 -10.29
C ALA A 261 0.86 -5.68 -10.98
N GLY A 262 0.90 -7.02 -11.04
CA GLY A 262 1.93 -7.85 -11.67
C GLY A 262 1.75 -8.04 -13.18
N GLU A 263 0.62 -7.65 -13.74
CA GLU A 263 0.26 -7.88 -15.14
C GLU A 263 1.33 -7.34 -16.09
N GLY A 264 1.76 -8.21 -17.02
CA GLY A 264 2.76 -7.91 -18.04
C GLY A 264 4.22 -7.96 -17.58
N TRP A 265 4.51 -8.33 -16.32
CA TRP A 265 5.90 -8.46 -15.85
C TRP A 265 6.13 -9.58 -14.84
N LEU A 266 5.17 -9.84 -13.95
CA LEU A 266 5.37 -10.75 -12.81
C LEU A 266 5.50 -12.21 -13.24
N ALA A 267 4.74 -12.63 -14.27
CA ALA A 267 4.77 -14.00 -14.77
C ALA A 267 6.14 -14.39 -15.37
N ALA A 268 6.84 -13.41 -15.96
CA ALA A 268 8.17 -13.58 -16.54
C ALA A 268 9.32 -13.30 -15.55
N HIS A 269 9.02 -12.77 -14.36
CA HIS A 269 10.05 -12.33 -13.42
C HIS A 269 10.83 -13.52 -12.82
N PRO A 270 12.18 -13.51 -12.83
CA PRO A 270 12.98 -14.63 -12.30
C PRO A 270 12.72 -14.88 -10.81
N GLU A 271 12.53 -13.81 -10.04
CA GLU A 271 12.23 -13.87 -8.60
C GLU A 271 10.73 -13.99 -8.27
N GLN A 272 9.86 -14.45 -9.21
CA GLN A 272 8.41 -14.54 -8.98
C GLN A 272 8.04 -15.32 -7.71
N GLN A 273 8.80 -16.37 -7.36
CA GLN A 273 8.58 -17.18 -6.15
C GLN A 273 8.80 -16.36 -4.88
N VAL A 274 9.87 -15.58 -4.84
CA VAL A 274 10.20 -14.69 -3.72
C VAL A 274 9.17 -13.56 -3.61
N ILE A 275 8.81 -12.95 -4.74
CA ILE A 275 7.81 -11.87 -4.81
C ILE A 275 6.48 -12.36 -4.27
N VAL A 276 5.92 -13.44 -4.83
CA VAL A 276 4.62 -13.97 -4.42
C VAL A 276 4.63 -14.43 -2.97
N GLY A 277 5.68 -15.15 -2.55
CA GLY A 277 5.82 -15.65 -1.19
C GLY A 277 5.77 -14.52 -0.16
N ARG A 278 6.62 -13.51 -0.33
CA ARG A 278 6.72 -12.39 0.62
C ARG A 278 5.53 -11.43 0.53
N TYR A 279 5.06 -11.13 -0.68
CA TYR A 279 3.89 -10.26 -0.87
C TYR A 279 2.65 -10.83 -0.17
N LEU A 280 2.48 -12.16 -0.17
CA LEU A 280 1.38 -12.85 0.49
C LEU A 280 1.73 -13.30 1.92
N SER A 281 2.74 -12.69 2.54
CA SER A 281 3.15 -12.95 3.94
C SER A 281 3.40 -14.44 4.22
N HIS A 282 4.06 -15.12 3.29
CA HIS A 282 4.41 -16.54 3.33
C HIS A 282 3.20 -17.48 3.48
N ARG A 283 1.98 -17.03 3.12
CA ARG A 283 0.78 -17.86 3.12
C ARG A 283 0.81 -18.84 1.95
N GLY A 284 1.41 -20.02 2.16
CA GLY A 284 1.63 -21.02 1.12
C GLY A 284 0.39 -21.44 0.31
N ALA A 285 -0.81 -21.41 0.88
CA ALA A 285 -2.04 -21.67 0.13
C ALA A 285 -2.34 -20.58 -0.92
N LEU A 286 -2.18 -19.30 -0.55
CA LEU A 286 -2.38 -18.17 -1.46
C LEU A 286 -1.24 -18.07 -2.48
N ALA A 287 -0.01 -18.28 -2.03
CA ALA A 287 1.16 -18.26 -2.89
C ALA A 287 1.07 -19.31 -4.01
N ARG A 288 0.67 -20.54 -3.70
CA ARG A 288 0.44 -21.56 -4.72
C ARG A 288 -0.63 -21.14 -5.73
N THR A 289 -1.76 -20.60 -5.28
CA THR A 289 -2.82 -20.14 -6.18
C THR A 289 -2.35 -19.01 -7.10
N ALA A 290 -1.57 -18.05 -6.58
CA ALA A 290 -0.99 -16.99 -7.41
C ALA A 290 0.00 -17.55 -8.45
N LEU A 291 0.90 -18.45 -8.04
CA LEU A 291 1.90 -19.07 -8.93
C LEU A 291 1.27 -19.96 -10.01
N GLU A 292 0.22 -20.72 -9.67
CA GLU A 292 -0.55 -21.51 -10.64
C GLU A 292 -1.15 -20.61 -11.74
N ARG A 293 -1.69 -19.45 -11.37
CA ARG A 293 -2.26 -18.48 -12.31
C ARG A 293 -1.19 -17.80 -13.18
N LEU A 294 -0.06 -17.39 -12.59
CA LEU A 294 1.07 -16.83 -13.35
C LEU A 294 1.67 -17.86 -14.32
N ALA A 295 1.69 -19.14 -13.94
CA ALA A 295 2.15 -20.20 -14.82
C ALA A 295 1.21 -20.40 -16.02
N LEU A 296 -0.10 -20.29 -15.82
CA LEU A 296 -1.10 -20.34 -16.90
C LEU A 296 -0.95 -19.15 -17.86
N GLU A 297 -0.77 -17.94 -17.34
CA GLU A 297 -0.53 -16.71 -18.13
C GLU A 297 0.70 -16.85 -19.02
N ARG A 298 1.84 -17.25 -18.44
CA ARG A 298 3.09 -17.47 -19.18
C ARG A 298 2.96 -18.53 -20.28
N LEU A 299 2.16 -19.57 -20.06
CA LEU A 299 1.89 -20.60 -21.09
C LEU A 299 0.98 -20.04 -22.20
N ALA A 300 -0.04 -19.26 -21.86
CA ALA A 300 -0.91 -18.61 -22.84
C ALA A 300 -0.13 -17.63 -23.74
N GLU A 301 0.80 -16.87 -23.14
CA GLU A 301 1.72 -15.99 -23.88
C GLU A 301 2.68 -16.76 -24.79
N SER A 302 3.17 -17.94 -24.37
CA SER A 302 4.05 -18.76 -25.21
C SER A 302 3.32 -19.45 -26.37
N ASP A 303 2.04 -19.77 -26.19
CA ASP A 303 1.24 -20.50 -27.17
C ASP A 303 0.51 -19.57 -28.16
N GLY A 304 0.74 -18.26 -28.09
CA GLY A 304 0.14 -17.26 -29.00
C GLY A 304 -1.38 -17.16 -28.89
N THR A 305 -1.97 -17.69 -27.82
CA THR A 305 -3.41 -17.62 -27.56
C THR A 305 -3.68 -16.48 -26.59
N GLY A 306 -3.59 -15.25 -27.10
CA GLY A 306 -4.00 -14.06 -26.36
C GLY A 306 -5.48 -14.16 -26.00
N ILE A 307 -5.79 -14.21 -24.71
CA ILE A 307 -7.17 -14.14 -24.22
C ILE A 307 -7.61 -12.69 -24.37
N GLU A 308 -8.63 -12.47 -25.21
CA GLU A 308 -9.32 -11.20 -25.37
C GLU A 308 -9.93 -10.73 -24.04
N GLU A 309 -9.91 -9.40 -23.90
CA GLU A 309 -10.32 -8.59 -22.76
C GLU A 309 -11.63 -9.05 -22.10
N ILE A 310 -11.59 -9.22 -20.79
CA ILE A 310 -12.79 -9.08 -19.95
C ILE A 310 -12.63 -7.78 -19.16
N ASP A 311 -13.17 -6.72 -19.74
CA ASP A 311 -13.56 -5.51 -19.03
C ASP A 311 -14.52 -5.88 -17.88
N ASN A 312 -14.07 -5.66 -16.65
CA ASN A 312 -14.96 -5.52 -15.50
C ASN A 312 -14.39 -4.41 -14.61
N ALA A 313 -14.67 -3.18 -15.03
CA ALA A 313 -14.58 -2.00 -14.20
C ALA A 313 -15.29 -2.20 -12.84
N VAL A 314 -14.51 -2.19 -11.76
CA VAL A 314 -14.99 -1.77 -10.44
C VAL A 314 -14.07 -0.66 -9.97
N ASP A 315 -14.57 0.58 -10.05
CA ASP A 315 -13.95 1.78 -9.52
C ASP A 315 -13.77 1.64 -8.01
N GLU A 316 -12.51 1.71 -7.53
CA GLU A 316 -12.21 2.01 -6.13
C GLU A 316 -11.58 3.40 -6.03
N ALA A 317 -12.43 4.43 -6.06
CA ALA A 317 -12.07 5.78 -5.64
C ALA A 317 -13.29 6.53 -5.10
N THR A 318 -13.74 6.19 -3.90
CA THR A 318 -14.44 7.07 -2.93
C THR A 318 -14.64 6.28 -1.63
N ASP A 319 -13.79 6.52 -0.62
CA ASP A 319 -14.11 6.23 0.78
C ASP A 319 -14.18 7.57 1.51
N THR A 320 -15.24 8.31 1.20
CA THR A 320 -15.80 9.40 2.01
C THR A 320 -17.30 9.35 1.81
N GLU A 321 -17.94 8.41 2.49
CA GLU A 321 -19.34 8.37 2.94
C GLU A 321 -19.55 6.97 3.54
N GLU A 322 -20.37 6.85 4.59
CA GLU A 322 -20.58 5.61 5.35
C GLU A 322 -20.82 4.42 4.42
N LYS A 323 -19.84 3.50 4.33
CA LYS A 323 -19.97 2.32 3.46
C LYS A 323 -21.11 1.43 3.98
N PRO A 324 -22.09 1.07 3.14
CA PRO A 324 -23.06 0.05 3.49
C PRO A 324 -22.33 -1.28 3.70
N MET A 325 -22.82 -2.04 4.69
CA MET A 325 -22.28 -3.34 5.08
C MET A 325 -22.06 -4.23 3.84
N PRO A 326 -20.89 -4.88 3.68
CA PRO A 326 -20.61 -5.73 2.54
C PRO A 326 -21.72 -6.77 2.34
N LEU A 327 -22.19 -6.97 1.10
CA LEU A 327 -23.35 -7.82 0.81
C LEU A 327 -23.23 -9.23 1.39
N ALA A 328 -22.02 -9.79 1.43
CA ALA A 328 -21.75 -11.09 2.05
C ALA A 328 -21.97 -11.09 3.57
N VAL A 329 -21.67 -9.98 4.26
CA VAL A 329 -21.95 -9.79 5.70
C VAL A 329 -23.45 -9.57 5.89
N ALA A 330 -24.06 -8.65 5.14
CA ALA A 330 -25.48 -8.36 5.21
C ALA A 330 -26.34 -9.61 4.95
N ARG A 331 -25.95 -10.43 3.97
CA ARG A 331 -26.60 -11.71 3.67
C ARG A 331 -26.50 -12.70 4.84
N ARG A 332 -25.33 -12.82 5.48
CA ARG A 332 -25.17 -13.70 6.65
C ARG A 332 -25.98 -13.22 7.85
N GLU A 333 -26.04 -11.91 8.06
CA GLU A 333 -26.88 -11.33 9.12
C GLU A 333 -28.36 -11.55 8.84
N ALA A 334 -28.82 -11.32 7.61
CA ALA A 334 -30.18 -11.59 7.19
C ALA A 334 -30.56 -13.08 7.34
N ILE A 335 -29.68 -14.01 6.92
CA ILE A 335 -29.88 -15.45 7.11
C ILE A 335 -29.96 -15.78 8.61
N THR A 336 -29.08 -15.23 9.43
CA THR A 336 -29.09 -15.47 10.89
C THR A 336 -30.35 -14.88 11.54
N GLY A 337 -30.81 -13.72 11.08
CA GLY A 337 -32.06 -13.10 11.52
C GLY A 337 -33.27 -13.97 11.20
N ALA A 338 -33.42 -14.40 9.94
CA ALA A 338 -34.50 -15.27 9.51
C ALA A 338 -34.50 -16.62 10.27
N LEU A 339 -33.33 -17.18 10.55
CA LEU A 339 -33.20 -18.40 11.35
C LEU A 339 -33.60 -18.19 12.82
N ARG A 340 -33.37 -17.00 13.38
CA ARG A 340 -33.82 -16.65 14.74
C ARG A 340 -35.33 -16.45 14.78
N GLU A 341 -35.90 -15.77 13.80
CA GLU A 341 -37.34 -15.50 13.71
C GLU A 341 -38.14 -16.79 13.52
N SER A 342 -37.60 -17.73 12.75
CA SER A 342 -38.20 -19.07 12.59
C SER A 342 -38.04 -19.98 13.81
N GLY A 343 -37.34 -19.55 14.86
CA GLY A 343 -37.10 -20.36 16.07
C GLY A 343 -36.26 -21.61 15.81
N ALA A 344 -35.48 -21.65 14.73
CA ALA A 344 -34.74 -22.82 14.33
C ALA A 344 -33.62 -23.16 15.34
N ALA A 345 -33.68 -24.34 15.96
CA ALA A 345 -32.63 -24.83 16.85
C ALA A 345 -31.59 -25.72 16.15
N ARG A 346 -31.88 -26.15 14.91
CA ARG A 346 -31.08 -27.11 14.12
C ARG A 346 -30.98 -26.64 12.68
N VAL A 347 -29.76 -26.49 12.16
CA VAL A 347 -29.50 -25.88 10.84
C VAL A 347 -28.58 -26.77 10.00
N VAL A 348 -28.89 -26.91 8.71
CA VAL A 348 -28.03 -27.55 7.71
C VAL A 348 -27.63 -26.50 6.67
N ASP A 349 -26.33 -26.30 6.47
CA ASP A 349 -25.74 -25.40 5.49
C ASP A 349 -25.29 -26.22 4.25
N LEU A 350 -26.03 -26.09 3.15
CA LEU A 350 -25.77 -26.80 1.90
C LEU A 350 -24.93 -25.89 0.98
N GLY A 351 -23.72 -26.33 0.63
CA GLY A 351 -22.71 -25.48 0.00
C GLY A 351 -21.98 -24.61 1.03
N CYS A 352 -21.59 -25.21 2.15
CA CYS A 352 -21.06 -24.46 3.30
C CYS A 352 -19.71 -23.76 3.02
N GLY A 353 -19.03 -24.11 1.92
CA GLY A 353 -17.74 -23.57 1.54
C GLY A 353 -16.74 -23.67 2.68
N GLN A 354 -16.08 -22.56 3.00
CA GLN A 354 -15.12 -22.50 4.12
C GLN A 354 -15.80 -22.46 5.52
N GLY A 355 -17.13 -22.51 5.58
CA GLY A 355 -17.91 -22.56 6.81
C GLY A 355 -18.03 -21.22 7.55
N GLN A 356 -18.08 -20.10 6.81
CA GLN A 356 -18.24 -18.76 7.38
C GLN A 356 -19.61 -18.57 8.05
N LEU A 357 -20.68 -19.09 7.44
CA LEU A 357 -22.02 -19.09 8.04
C LEU A 357 -22.07 -19.99 9.27
N VAL A 358 -21.51 -21.20 9.16
CA VAL A 358 -21.37 -22.13 10.31
C VAL A 358 -20.66 -21.48 11.50
N GLN A 359 -19.62 -20.67 11.29
CA GLN A 359 -18.95 -19.93 12.36
C GLN A 359 -19.83 -18.86 13.00
N ALA A 360 -20.63 -18.14 12.20
CA ALA A 360 -21.56 -17.15 12.72
C ALA A 360 -22.64 -17.82 13.58
N LEU A 361 -23.20 -18.94 13.12
CA LEU A 361 -24.22 -19.71 13.85
C LEU A 361 -23.66 -20.31 15.16
N LEU A 362 -22.41 -20.72 15.21
CA LEU A 362 -21.80 -21.29 16.43
C LEU A 362 -21.69 -20.29 17.59
N LYS A 363 -21.67 -18.98 17.30
CA LYS A 363 -21.62 -17.91 18.32
C LYS A 363 -22.96 -17.71 19.02
N ASP A 364 -24.05 -18.21 18.45
CA ASP A 364 -25.39 -18.08 19.01
C ASP A 364 -25.80 -19.40 19.70
N PRO A 365 -26.02 -19.40 21.02
CA PRO A 365 -26.33 -20.62 21.78
C PRO A 365 -27.69 -21.24 21.41
N ARG A 366 -28.57 -20.52 20.70
CA ARG A 366 -29.87 -21.03 20.23
C ARG A 366 -29.72 -22.16 19.21
N PHE A 367 -28.64 -22.15 18.42
CA PHE A 367 -28.36 -23.21 17.45
C PHE A 367 -27.66 -24.40 18.12
N THR A 368 -28.45 -25.39 18.50
CA THR A 368 -27.99 -26.57 19.25
C THR A 368 -27.35 -27.64 18.36
N ARG A 369 -27.68 -27.67 17.06
CA ARG A 369 -27.03 -28.54 16.06
C ARG A 369 -26.85 -27.82 14.74
N ILE A 370 -25.63 -27.84 14.22
CA ILE A 370 -25.29 -27.25 12.92
C ILE A 370 -24.55 -28.30 12.12
N ALA A 371 -24.99 -28.56 10.88
CA ALA A 371 -24.30 -29.41 9.92
C ALA A 371 -23.94 -28.59 8.68
N GLY A 372 -22.73 -28.77 8.15
CA GLY A 372 -22.31 -28.18 6.88
C GLY A 372 -22.00 -29.27 5.87
N VAL A 373 -22.52 -29.14 4.66
CA VAL A 373 -22.30 -30.07 3.54
C VAL A 373 -21.76 -29.27 2.36
N ASP A 374 -20.74 -29.78 1.70
CA ASP A 374 -20.18 -29.18 0.48
C ASP A 374 -19.70 -30.28 -0.48
N VAL A 375 -19.77 -30.01 -1.78
CA VAL A 375 -19.31 -30.94 -2.83
C VAL A 375 -17.78 -30.88 -2.96
N SER A 376 -17.14 -29.79 -2.51
CA SER A 376 -15.70 -29.59 -2.50
C SER A 376 -15.02 -30.27 -1.30
N THR A 377 -14.25 -31.32 -1.56
CA THR A 377 -13.45 -32.01 -0.53
C THR A 377 -12.38 -31.11 0.11
N ARG A 378 -11.94 -30.06 -0.59
CA ARG A 378 -10.97 -29.05 -0.11
C ARG A 378 -11.60 -28.09 0.91
N ALA A 379 -12.87 -27.75 0.74
CA ALA A 379 -13.62 -26.88 1.65
C ALA A 379 -13.81 -27.53 3.05
N ILE A 380 -14.03 -28.85 3.07
CA ILE A 380 -14.21 -29.64 4.30
C ILE A 380 -12.86 -29.95 5.01
N ARG A 381 -11.75 -30.09 4.27
CA ARG A 381 -10.43 -30.46 4.86
C ARG A 381 -9.76 -29.36 5.70
N VAL A 382 -10.04 -28.08 5.43
CA VAL A 382 -9.39 -26.93 6.13
C VAL A 382 -9.73 -26.88 7.63
N LYS A 383 -10.73 -27.63 8.13
CA LYS A 383 -11.19 -27.58 9.53
C LYS A 383 -10.97 -28.83 10.38
N ARG A 384 -10.32 -29.88 9.87
CA ARG A 384 -10.02 -31.08 10.68
C ARG A 384 -9.06 -30.81 11.85
N GLY A 385 -8.35 -29.67 11.87
CA GLY A 385 -7.28 -29.37 12.82
C GLY A 385 -7.61 -28.46 14.02
N GLY A 386 -8.88 -28.15 14.33
CA GLY A 386 -9.17 -27.15 15.39
C GLY A 386 -10.42 -27.32 16.24
N CYS A 387 -11.40 -28.11 15.84
CA CYS A 387 -12.57 -28.44 16.66
C CYS A 387 -12.94 -29.90 16.38
N GLY A 388 -13.50 -30.63 17.35
CA GLY A 388 -13.86 -32.05 17.18
C GLY A 388 -14.88 -32.30 16.08
N TRP A 389 -14.40 -32.58 14.87
CA TRP A 389 -15.19 -33.01 13.71
C TRP A 389 -14.91 -34.49 13.45
N THR A 390 -15.87 -35.36 13.75
CA THR A 390 -15.86 -36.77 13.30
C THR A 390 -16.72 -36.92 12.06
N GLY A 391 -16.15 -37.52 11.00
CA GLY A 391 -16.87 -37.87 9.78
C GLY A 391 -18.03 -38.81 10.09
N TRP A 392 -19.22 -38.45 9.58
CA TRP A 392 -20.50 -39.10 9.86
C TRP A 392 -20.77 -39.37 11.34
N ALA A 393 -21.06 -38.33 12.12
CA ALA A 393 -21.84 -38.46 13.36
C ALA A 393 -22.44 -37.12 13.78
N SER A 394 -23.72 -37.13 14.16
CA SER A 394 -24.41 -36.00 14.78
C SER A 394 -23.64 -35.44 15.98
N GLY A 395 -23.19 -34.19 15.91
CA GLY A 395 -22.65 -33.48 17.07
C GLY A 395 -23.77 -33.00 17.99
N ARG A 396 -23.88 -33.56 19.21
CA ARG A 396 -24.52 -32.87 20.34
C ARG A 396 -23.44 -32.03 21.02
N ARG A 397 -23.76 -30.79 21.41
CA ARG A 397 -23.01 -30.13 22.48
C ARG A 397 -23.12 -31.01 23.74
N ARG A 398 -21.99 -31.40 24.34
CA ARG A 398 -21.98 -31.83 25.74
C ARG A 398 -22.26 -30.57 26.58
N GLY A 399 -23.19 -30.71 27.53
CA GLY A 399 -23.63 -29.64 28.43
C GLY A 399 -22.51 -29.14 29.33
#